data_AF-A0A117I636-F1
#
_entry.id   AF-A0A117I636-F1
#
_cell.length_a   1.000
_cell.length_b   1.000
_cell.length_c   1.000
_cell.angle_alpha   90.00
_cell.angle_beta   90.00
_cell.angle_gamma   90.00
#
_symmetry.space_group_name_H-M   'P 1'
#
loop_
_entity.id
_entity.type
_entity.pdbx_description
1 polymer ?
#
loop_
_entity_poly.entity_id
_entity_poly.type
_entity_poly.pdbx_seq_one_letter_code
_entity_poly.pdbx_strand_id
1 'polypeptide(L)'
;MGVGRPSRSAAYIYADWGIRCNVIQPGFIATKMTAPMHANPAMKPMIDQQINDTVVLRRMGKPEEIANTALFLASDESSYITGTDIVVDGGWFSAAAYLTNERRNHMLEMMQQATK
;
A
#
# COMPACT_ATOMS: atom_id res chain seq x y z
N MET A 1 -2.35 -11.70 3.15
CA MET A 1 -1.02 -11.38 2.57
C MET A 1 -0.50 -12.63 1.86
N GLY A 2 -0.39 -12.62 0.53
CA GLY A 2 0.23 -13.74 -0.20
C GLY A 2 -0.55 -14.29 -1.39
N VAL A 3 -0.85 -13.45 -2.39
CA VAL A 3 -1.21 -13.91 -3.75
C VAL A 3 0.01 -13.96 -4.68
N GLY A 4 1.23 -13.77 -4.15
CA GLY A 4 2.46 -13.73 -4.96
C GLY A 4 2.97 -15.08 -5.48
N ARG A 5 2.38 -16.19 -5.03
CA ARG A 5 2.74 -17.51 -5.54
C ARG A 5 2.30 -17.73 -7.00
N PRO A 6 1.05 -17.42 -7.41
CA PRO A 6 0.63 -17.60 -8.79
C PRO A 6 1.42 -16.76 -9.81
N SER A 7 1.84 -15.53 -9.48
CA SER A 7 2.62 -14.72 -10.44
C SER A 7 4.01 -15.29 -10.71
N ARG A 8 4.70 -15.84 -9.70
CA ARG A 8 5.98 -16.52 -9.88
C ARG A 8 5.85 -17.77 -10.75
N SER A 9 4.85 -18.60 -10.47
CA SER A 9 4.60 -19.80 -11.28
C SER A 9 4.17 -19.44 -12.71
N ALA A 10 3.32 -18.43 -12.90
CA ALA A 10 2.92 -17.95 -14.21
C ALA A 10 4.10 -17.35 -14.97
N ALA A 11 4.91 -16.52 -14.34
CA ALA A 11 6.11 -15.95 -14.97
C ALA A 11 7.05 -17.04 -15.50
N TYR A 12 7.21 -18.15 -14.76
CA TYR A 12 7.97 -19.30 -15.23
C TYR A 12 7.30 -20.02 -16.40
N ILE A 13 6.01 -20.36 -16.28
CA ILE A 13 5.26 -21.11 -17.29
C ILE A 13 5.19 -20.37 -18.62
N TYR A 14 5.02 -19.05 -18.61
CA TYR A 14 4.84 -18.25 -19.82
C TYR A 14 6.13 -17.62 -20.35
N ALA A 15 7.29 -17.91 -19.75
CA ALA A 15 8.58 -17.31 -20.11
C ALA A 15 8.99 -17.61 -21.56
N ASP A 16 8.78 -18.84 -22.03
CA ASP A 16 9.15 -19.26 -23.40
C ASP A 16 8.34 -18.53 -24.49
N TRP A 17 7.19 -17.94 -24.12
CA TRP A 17 6.39 -17.09 -25.01
C TRP A 17 6.72 -15.60 -24.86
N GLY A 18 7.73 -15.23 -24.08
CA GLY A 18 8.11 -13.84 -23.82
C GLY A 18 7.10 -13.07 -22.99
N ILE A 19 6.18 -13.75 -22.29
CA ILE A 19 5.14 -13.10 -21.48
C ILE A 19 5.67 -12.86 -20.06
N ARG A 20 5.49 -11.63 -19.57
CA ARG A 20 5.82 -11.23 -18.20
C ARG A 20 4.57 -11.30 -17.31
N CYS A 21 4.75 -11.70 -16.04
CA CYS A 21 3.66 -11.76 -15.07
C CYS A 21 4.08 -11.13 -13.74
N ASN A 22 3.35 -10.13 -13.27
CA ASN A 22 3.63 -9.41 -12.02
C ASN A 22 2.34 -9.19 -11.23
N VAL A 23 2.46 -8.91 -9.93
CA VAL A 23 1.32 -8.54 -9.06
C VAL A 23 1.49 -7.10 -8.62
N ILE A 24 0.40 -6.34 -8.61
CA ILE A 24 0.34 -5.05 -7.91
C ILE A 24 -0.37 -5.27 -6.58
N GLN A 25 0.27 -4.88 -5.48
CA GLN A 25 -0.26 -4.95 -4.13
C GLN A 25 -0.64 -3.54 -3.65
N PRO A 26 -1.89 -3.11 -3.86
CA PRO A 26 -2.35 -1.80 -3.44
C PRO A 26 -2.52 -1.69 -1.92
N GLY A 27 -2.26 -0.51 -1.39
CA GLY A 27 -2.64 -0.11 -0.02
C GLY A 27 -4.04 0.49 0.08
N PHE A 28 -4.20 1.50 0.93
CA PHE A 28 -5.44 2.28 1.01
C PHE A 28 -5.63 3.15 -0.24
N ILE A 29 -6.46 2.70 -1.19
CA ILE A 29 -6.74 3.45 -2.43
C ILE A 29 -8.18 3.98 -2.41
N ALA A 30 -8.36 5.25 -2.79
CA ALA A 30 -9.66 5.90 -2.87
C ALA A 30 -10.43 5.47 -4.13
N THR A 31 -11.22 4.39 -4.02
CA THR A 31 -12.02 3.82 -5.12
C THR A 31 -13.50 3.79 -4.74
N LYS A 32 -14.39 3.52 -5.73
CA LYS A 32 -15.82 3.29 -5.43
C LYS A 32 -16.05 2.15 -4.43
N MET A 33 -15.17 1.15 -4.41
CA MET A 33 -15.23 0.02 -3.48
C MET A 33 -14.93 0.44 -2.04
N THR A 34 -14.02 1.39 -1.83
CA THR A 34 -13.65 1.89 -0.49
C THR A 34 -14.51 3.07 -0.04
N ALA A 35 -15.27 3.70 -0.95
CA ALA A 35 -16.14 4.84 -0.64
C ALA A 35 -17.10 4.62 0.55
N PRO A 36 -17.73 3.44 0.75
CA PRO A 36 -18.60 3.21 1.91
C PRO A 36 -17.86 3.33 3.25
N MET A 37 -16.56 3.03 3.30
CA MET A 37 -15.75 3.14 4.52
C MET A 37 -15.62 4.60 4.97
N HIS A 38 -15.60 5.55 4.03
CA HIS A 38 -15.53 6.99 4.30
C HIS A 38 -16.91 7.65 4.44
N ALA A 39 -17.96 6.98 3.97
CA ALA A 39 -19.33 7.49 4.00
C ALA A 39 -19.99 7.36 5.38
N ASN A 40 -19.48 6.48 6.25
CA ASN A 40 -19.95 6.38 7.64
C ASN A 40 -19.27 7.45 8.51
N PRO A 41 -20.01 8.46 9.02
CA PRO A 41 -19.44 9.55 9.80
C PRO A 41 -18.77 9.11 11.10
N ALA A 42 -19.19 7.96 11.67
CA ALA A 42 -18.59 7.40 12.88
C ALA A 42 -17.24 6.71 12.61
N MET A 43 -17.06 6.14 11.41
CA MET A 43 -15.85 5.40 11.04
C MET A 43 -14.79 6.26 10.39
N LYS A 44 -15.21 7.34 9.70
CA LYS A 44 -14.31 8.23 8.97
C LYS A 44 -13.15 8.77 9.83
N PRO A 45 -13.36 9.29 11.05
CA PRO A 45 -12.26 9.78 11.88
C PRO A 45 -11.24 8.68 12.22
N MET A 46 -11.72 7.46 12.50
CA MET A 46 -10.85 6.33 12.84
C MET A 46 -10.00 5.89 11.65
N ILE A 47 -10.58 5.85 10.45
CA ILE A 47 -9.88 5.50 9.21
C ILE A 47 -8.83 6.56 8.85
N ASP A 48 -9.22 7.84 8.92
CA ASP A 48 -8.30 8.96 8.64
C ASP A 48 -7.14 8.96 9.64
N GLN A 49 -7.40 8.68 10.91
CA GLN A 49 -6.36 8.53 11.93
C GLN A 49 -5.44 7.35 11.62
N GLN A 50 -6.00 6.18 11.30
CA GLN A 50 -5.22 5.00 10.94
C GLN A 50 -4.31 5.25 9.74
N ILE A 51 -4.82 5.91 8.69
CA ILE A 51 -4.01 6.28 7.51
C ILE A 51 -2.89 7.22 7.93
N ASN A 52 -3.19 8.26 8.71
CA ASN A 52 -2.18 9.18 9.18
C ASN A 52 -1.09 8.48 10.01
N ASP A 53 -1.46 7.52 10.83
CA ASP A 53 -0.57 6.82 11.77
C ASP A 53 0.26 5.71 11.13
N THR A 54 -0.24 5.08 10.06
CA THR A 54 0.37 3.88 9.50
C THR A 54 0.92 4.05 8.08
N VAL A 55 0.46 5.04 7.32
CA VAL A 55 0.92 5.31 5.95
C VAL A 55 1.97 6.43 5.97
N VAL A 56 3.15 6.19 5.39
CA VAL A 56 4.25 7.19 5.37
C VAL A 56 3.82 8.47 4.68
N LEU A 57 3.09 8.35 3.57
CA LEU A 57 2.58 9.50 2.81
C LEU A 57 1.35 10.17 3.44
N ARG A 58 0.81 9.63 4.56
CA ARG A 58 -0.29 10.20 5.35
C ARG A 58 -1.55 10.53 4.53
N ARG A 59 -1.79 9.78 3.47
CA ARG A 59 -2.98 9.91 2.61
C ARG A 59 -3.33 8.57 1.99
N MET A 60 -4.56 8.46 1.51
CA MET A 60 -4.90 7.41 0.58
C MET A 60 -4.18 7.61 -0.76
N GLY A 61 -3.86 6.49 -1.41
CA GLY A 61 -3.49 6.48 -2.81
C GLY A 61 -4.69 6.81 -3.70
N LYS A 62 -4.40 7.33 -4.89
CA LYS A 62 -5.39 7.56 -5.94
C LYS A 62 -5.41 6.38 -6.91
N PRO A 63 -6.55 6.06 -7.56
CA PRO A 63 -6.63 4.99 -8.55
C PRO A 63 -5.60 5.14 -9.68
N GLU A 64 -5.26 6.38 -10.06
CA GLU A 64 -4.29 6.67 -11.10
C GLU A 64 -2.88 6.19 -10.73
N GLU A 65 -2.53 6.14 -9.44
CA GLU A 65 -1.23 5.63 -9.00
C GLU A 65 -1.11 4.12 -9.28
N ILE A 66 -2.20 3.36 -9.11
CA ILE A 66 -2.26 1.94 -9.49
C ILE A 66 -2.25 1.77 -11.01
N ALA A 67 -3.01 2.59 -11.73
CA ALA A 67 -3.06 2.56 -13.19
C ALA A 67 -1.69 2.86 -13.82
N ASN A 68 -0.97 3.85 -13.29
CA ASN A 68 0.37 4.21 -13.76
C ASN A 68 1.37 3.07 -13.51
N THR A 69 1.30 2.38 -12.36
CA THR A 69 2.13 1.19 -12.14
C THR A 69 1.78 0.08 -13.11
N ALA A 70 0.50 -0.17 -13.38
CA ALA A 70 0.08 -1.17 -14.37
C ALA A 70 0.57 -0.82 -15.77
N LEU A 71 0.50 0.46 -16.16
CA LEU A 71 1.00 0.95 -17.44
C LEU A 71 2.52 0.74 -17.57
N PHE A 72 3.29 1.10 -16.54
CA PHE A 72 4.73 0.82 -16.49
C PHE A 72 5.03 -0.68 -16.60
N LEU A 73 4.29 -1.53 -15.88
CA LEU A 73 4.48 -2.97 -15.95
C LEU A 73 4.07 -3.57 -17.30
N ALA A 74 3.22 -2.90 -18.07
CA ALA A 74 2.83 -3.30 -19.42
C ALA A 74 3.81 -2.79 -20.50
N SER A 75 4.63 -1.80 -20.19
CA SER A 75 5.53 -1.15 -21.15
C SER A 75 6.92 -1.80 -21.21
N ASP A 76 7.71 -1.42 -22.22
CA ASP A 76 9.06 -1.97 -22.46
C ASP A 76 10.08 -1.52 -21.39
N GLU A 77 9.80 -0.42 -20.70
CA GLU A 77 10.61 0.08 -19.58
C GLU A 77 10.65 -0.91 -18.40
N SER A 78 9.71 -1.85 -18.34
CA SER A 78 9.72 -2.95 -17.36
C SER A 78 10.10 -4.32 -17.97
N SER A 79 10.77 -4.32 -19.12
CA SER A 79 11.14 -5.54 -19.88
C SER A 79 11.91 -6.60 -19.07
N TYR A 80 12.60 -6.21 -18.00
CA TYR A 80 13.33 -7.14 -17.12
C TYR A 80 12.62 -7.42 -15.77
N ILE A 81 11.35 -7.03 -15.65
CA ILE A 81 10.55 -7.21 -14.43
C ILE A 81 9.46 -8.26 -14.70
N THR A 82 9.63 -9.43 -14.10
CA THR A 82 8.65 -10.54 -14.12
C THR A 82 8.73 -11.36 -12.83
N GLY A 83 7.62 -12.00 -12.45
CA GLY A 83 7.51 -12.87 -11.28
C GLY A 83 7.56 -12.13 -9.94
N THR A 84 7.40 -10.80 -9.93
CA THR A 84 7.54 -10.01 -8.70
C THR A 84 6.21 -9.42 -8.21
N ASP A 85 6.17 -9.16 -6.91
CA ASP A 85 5.07 -8.49 -6.23
C ASP A 85 5.46 -7.02 -6.00
N ILE A 86 4.77 -6.10 -6.66
CA ILE A 86 5.02 -4.65 -6.60
C ILE A 86 4.07 -4.02 -5.60
N VAL A 87 4.60 -3.56 -4.47
CA VAL A 87 3.83 -2.89 -3.43
C VAL A 87 3.60 -1.42 -3.79
N VAL A 88 2.33 -1.00 -3.82
CA VAL A 88 1.90 0.37 -4.12
C VAL A 88 0.93 0.86 -3.05
N ASP A 89 1.47 1.27 -1.91
CA ASP A 89 0.67 1.49 -0.69
C ASP A 89 1.05 2.74 0.11
N GLY A 90 1.90 3.61 -0.45
CA GLY A 90 2.36 4.81 0.25
C GLY A 90 3.23 4.54 1.48
N GLY A 91 3.89 3.38 1.55
CA GLY A 91 4.79 2.98 2.63
C GLY A 91 4.08 2.35 3.83
N TRP A 92 2.82 1.94 3.67
CA TRP A 92 2.06 1.32 4.73
C TRP A 92 2.70 0.00 5.20
N PHE A 93 3.02 -0.90 4.28
CA PHE A 93 3.58 -2.20 4.59
C PHE A 93 4.97 -2.13 5.22
N SER A 94 5.78 -1.14 4.82
CA SER A 94 7.16 -1.00 5.33
C SER A 94 7.25 -0.28 6.66
N ALA A 95 6.38 0.70 6.94
CA ALA A 95 6.54 1.60 8.08
C ALA A 95 5.42 1.55 9.12
N ALA A 96 4.31 0.82 8.88
CA ALA A 96 3.16 0.85 9.79
C ALA A 96 3.52 0.55 11.25
N ALA A 97 4.37 -0.45 11.49
CA ALA A 97 4.81 -0.83 12.84
C ALA A 97 5.77 0.19 13.48
N TYR A 98 6.61 0.84 12.66
CA TYR A 98 7.56 1.85 13.14
C TYR A 98 6.84 3.16 13.50
N LEU A 99 5.98 3.66 12.62
CA LEU A 99 5.27 4.92 12.81
C LEU A 99 4.30 4.88 14.00
N THR A 100 3.63 3.75 14.22
CA THR A 100 2.78 3.58 15.40
C THR A 100 3.58 3.54 16.70
N ASN A 101 4.77 2.94 16.71
CA ASN A 101 5.63 2.89 17.89
C ASN A 101 6.23 4.26 18.24
N GLU A 102 6.79 4.96 17.26
CA GLU A 102 7.37 6.30 17.50
C GLU A 102 6.32 7.29 17.99
N ARG A 103 5.12 7.29 17.39
CA ARG A 103 4.05 8.21 17.82
C ARG A 103 3.51 7.86 19.20
N ARG A 104 3.41 6.56 19.54
CA ARG A 104 3.05 6.13 20.89
C ARG A 104 4.08 6.62 21.91
N ASN A 105 5.36 6.49 21.61
CA ASN A 105 6.44 6.94 22.48
C ASN A 105 6.41 8.46 22.64
N HIS A 106 6.23 9.22 21.55
CA HIS A 106 6.12 10.68 21.60
C HIS A 106 4.91 11.16 22.42
N MET A 107 3.74 10.51 22.28
CA MET A 107 2.58 10.81 23.13
C MET A 107 2.84 10.56 24.61
N LEU A 108 3.52 9.46 24.95
CA LEU A 108 3.86 9.13 26.34
C LEU A 108 4.80 10.19 26.94
N GLU A 109 5.78 10.67 26.17
CA GLU A 109 6.67 11.75 26.57
C GLU A 109 5.92 13.06 26.82
N MET A 110 4.98 13.43 25.93
CA MET A 110 4.15 14.63 26.11
C MET A 110 3.26 14.55 27.35
N MET A 111 2.67 13.38 27.64
CA MET A 111 1.82 13.17 28.82
C MET A 111 2.64 13.22 30.13
N GLN A 112 3.88 12.72 30.12
CA GLN A 112 4.79 12.81 31.26
C GLN A 112 5.23 14.26 31.53
N GLN A 113 5.40 15.07 30.49
CA GLN A 113 5.75 16.49 30.63
C GLN A 113 4.59 17.34 31.14
N ALA A 114 3.35 17.03 30.74
CA ALA A 114 2.15 17.76 31.19
C ALA A 114 1.72 17.45 32.64
N THR A 115 2.31 16.43 33.27
CA THR A 115 2.00 16.01 34.65
C THR A 115 2.97 16.61 35.68
N LYS A 116 3.98 17.37 35.25
CA LYS A 116 4.87 18.18 36.11
C LYS A 116 4.41 19.63 36.13
#